data_AF-A0A531F1X2-F1
#
_entry.id   AF-A0A531F1X2-F1
#
_cell.length_a   1.000
_cell.length_b   1.000
_cell.length_c   1.000
_cell.angle_alpha   90.00
_cell.angle_beta   90.00
_cell.angle_gamma   90.00
#
_symmetry.space_group_name_H-M   'P 1'
#
loop_
_entity.id
_entity.type
_entity.pdbx_description
1 polymer ?
#
loop_
_entity_poly.entity_id
_entity_poly.type
_entity_poly.pdbx_seq_one_letter_code
_entity_poly.pdbx_strand_id
1 'polypeptide(L)'
;MLGILANRTYRHLFAAQMIALIGTGLATVALGLGLTFGLSAPFVILACIAGAALVTAFLVWPASDPEVLEHQHRGLPEHDPHWAEGSDHFGHRHTHAFVIDKLHPEWPREP
;
A
#
# COMPACT_ATOMS: atom_id res chain seq x y z
N MET A 1 -4.07 -8.87 19.36
CA MET A 1 -4.19 -8.79 17.89
C MET A 1 -4.54 -7.39 17.37
N LEU A 2 -5.47 -6.65 17.99
CA LEU A 2 -5.83 -5.29 17.54
C LEU A 2 -4.71 -4.22 17.70
N GLY A 3 -3.65 -4.50 18.48
CA GLY A 3 -2.53 -3.59 18.70
C GLY A 3 -1.79 -3.15 17.42
N ILE A 4 -1.85 -3.94 16.35
CA ILE A 4 -1.31 -3.58 15.02
C ILE A 4 -1.98 -2.31 14.47
N LEU A 5 -3.26 -2.09 14.76
CA LEU A 5 -4.01 -0.90 14.31
C LEU A 5 -3.65 0.38 15.10
N ALA A 6 -2.84 0.27 16.17
CA ALA A 6 -2.29 1.44 16.85
C ALA A 6 -1.24 2.15 15.98
N ASN A 7 -0.54 1.41 15.12
CA ASN A 7 0.37 1.98 14.14
C ASN A 7 -0.44 2.64 13.00
N ARG A 8 -0.14 3.92 12.75
CA ARG A 8 -0.86 4.74 11.76
C ARG A 8 -0.73 4.17 10.35
N THR A 9 0.46 3.74 9.95
CA THR A 9 0.73 3.22 8.60
C THR A 9 -0.12 1.98 8.32
N TYR A 10 -0.08 0.98 9.21
CA TYR A 10 -0.90 -0.22 9.08
C TYR A 10 -2.40 0.11 9.05
N ARG A 11 -2.85 1.03 9.91
CA ARG A 11 -4.25 1.45 9.94
C ARG A 11 -4.69 2.07 8.62
N HIS A 12 -3.87 2.93 8.00
CA HIS A 12 -4.21 3.56 6.72
C HIS A 12 -4.23 2.54 5.58
N LEU A 13 -3.23 1.64 5.49
CA LEU A 13 -3.20 0.61 4.46
C LEU A 13 -4.38 -0.37 4.58
N PHE A 14 -4.70 -0.79 5.81
CA PHE A 14 -5.84 -1.66 6.06
C PHE A 14 -7.18 -0.97 5.71
N ALA A 15 -7.34 0.30 6.11
CA ALA A 15 -8.54 1.07 5.77
C ALA A 15 -8.67 1.26 4.25
N ALA A 16 -7.58 1.55 3.54
CA ALA A 16 -7.57 1.67 2.08
C ALA A 16 -8.03 0.36 1.43
N GLN A 17 -7.53 -0.78 1.87
CA GLN A 17 -7.93 -2.09 1.37
C GLN A 17 -9.42 -2.40 1.63
N MET A 18 -9.92 -2.10 2.83
CA MET A 18 -11.33 -2.29 3.18
C MET A 18 -12.25 -1.40 2.33
N ILE A 19 -11.89 -0.12 2.15
CA ILE A 19 -12.64 0.81 1.31
C ILE A 19 -12.64 0.35 -0.15
N ALA A 20 -11.50 -0.11 -0.68
CA ALA A 20 -11.40 -0.63 -2.04
C ALA A 20 -12.27 -1.88 -2.25
N LEU A 21 -12.25 -2.83 -1.30
CA LEU A 21 -13.08 -4.03 -1.34
C LEU A 21 -14.58 -3.69 -1.31
N ILE A 22 -15.00 -2.82 -0.39
CA ILE A 22 -16.41 -2.39 -0.28
C ILE A 22 -16.83 -1.65 -1.55
N GLY A 23 -16.02 -0.70 -2.04
CA GLY A 23 -16.30 0.05 -3.26
C GLY A 23 -16.46 -0.85 -4.48
N THR A 24 -15.58 -1.84 -4.62
CA THR A 24 -15.65 -2.83 -5.71
C THR A 24 -16.91 -3.70 -5.60
N GLY A 25 -17.23 -4.20 -4.41
CA GLY A 25 -18.44 -4.97 -4.17
C GLY A 25 -19.73 -4.18 -4.46
N LEU A 26 -19.78 -2.90 -4.04
CA LEU A 26 -20.90 -2.02 -4.35
C LEU A 26 -21.05 -1.76 -5.85
N ALA A 27 -19.93 -1.61 -6.58
CA ALA A 27 -19.96 -1.49 -8.04
C ALA A 27 -20.54 -2.75 -8.70
N THR A 28 -20.20 -3.94 -8.21
CA THR A 28 -20.80 -5.20 -8.69
C THR A 28 -22.31 -5.27 -8.43
N VAL A 29 -22.76 -4.85 -7.24
CA VAL A 29 -24.20 -4.81 -6.93
C VAL A 29 -24.92 -3.82 -7.85
N ALA A 30 -24.33 -2.63 -8.08
CA ALA A 30 -24.89 -1.64 -9.00
C ALA A 30 -25.02 -2.19 -10.43
N LEU A 31 -24.01 -2.94 -10.92
CA LEU A 31 -24.09 -3.66 -12.20
C LEU A 31 -25.25 -4.66 -12.25
N GLY A 32 -25.40 -5.51 -11.23
CA GLY A 32 -26.50 -6.47 -11.17
C GLY A 32 -27.87 -5.80 -11.15
N LEU A 33 -28.06 -4.76 -10.32
CA LEU A 33 -29.32 -4.03 -10.23
C LEU A 33 -29.61 -3.21 -11.49
N GLY A 34 -28.58 -2.67 -12.13
CA GLY A 34 -28.69 -1.88 -13.35
C GLY A 34 -29.24 -2.65 -14.54
N LEU A 35 -28.96 -3.96 -14.63
CA LEU A 35 -29.55 -4.87 -15.63
C LEU A 35 -31.08 -5.03 -15.44
N THR A 36 -31.57 -4.86 -14.21
CA THR A 36 -32.98 -5.10 -13.86
C THR A 36 -33.80 -3.81 -13.84
N PHE A 37 -33.23 -2.69 -13.37
CA PHE A 37 -33.96 -1.45 -13.08
C PHE A 37 -33.55 -0.25 -13.94
N GLY A 38 -32.61 -0.44 -14.88
CA GLY A 38 -32.05 0.64 -15.68
C GLY A 38 -30.86 1.33 -15.00
N LEU A 39 -29.94 1.83 -15.82
CA LEU A 39 -28.56 2.14 -15.42
C LEU A 39 -28.29 3.59 -14.99
N SER A 40 -29.29 4.47 -14.83
CA SER A 40 -28.99 5.91 -14.93
C SER A 40 -28.30 6.53 -13.71
N ALA A 41 -28.86 6.46 -12.51
CA ALA A 41 -28.37 7.26 -11.39
C ALA A 41 -27.17 6.64 -10.63
N PRO A 42 -27.19 5.36 -10.21
CA PRO A 42 -26.10 4.78 -9.41
C PRO A 42 -24.77 4.72 -10.17
N PHE A 43 -24.80 4.47 -11.48
CA PHE A 43 -23.61 4.44 -12.33
C PHE A 43 -22.97 5.80 -12.51
N VAL A 44 -23.77 6.85 -12.70
CA VAL A 44 -23.23 8.21 -12.81
C VAL A 44 -22.53 8.60 -11.52
N ILE A 45 -23.10 8.28 -10.36
CA ILE A 45 -22.47 8.54 -9.06
C ILE A 45 -21.15 7.75 -8.93
N LEU A 46 -21.15 6.45 -9.23
CA LEU A 46 -19.94 5.63 -9.18
C LEU A 46 -18.86 6.12 -10.16
N ALA A 47 -19.25 6.52 -11.38
CA ALA A 47 -18.34 7.06 -12.38
C ALA A 47 -17.72 8.39 -11.91
N CYS A 48 -18.50 9.28 -11.30
CA CYS A 48 -17.98 10.51 -10.72
C CYS A 48 -16.99 10.23 -9.58
N ILE A 49 -17.32 9.30 -8.67
CA ILE A 49 -16.42 8.92 -7.57
C ILE A 49 -15.13 8.30 -8.11
N ALA A 50 -15.23 7.36 -9.05
CA ALA A 50 -14.07 6.70 -9.65
C ALA A 50 -13.21 7.70 -10.44
N GLY A 51 -13.82 8.61 -11.19
CA GLY A 51 -13.12 9.67 -11.92
C GLY A 51 -12.37 10.62 -10.99
N ALA A 52 -13.01 11.06 -9.90
CA ALA A 52 -12.36 11.90 -8.89
C ALA A 52 -11.20 11.18 -8.19
N ALA A 53 -11.37 9.89 -7.86
CA ALA A 53 -10.32 9.07 -7.28
C ALA A 53 -9.12 8.91 -8.25
N LEU A 54 -9.40 8.68 -9.54
CA LEU A 54 -8.37 8.56 -10.58
C LEU A 54 -7.58 9.86 -10.75
N VAL A 55 -8.27 11.01 -10.84
CA VAL A 55 -7.62 12.32 -10.91
C VAL A 55 -6.76 12.56 -9.67
N THR A 56 -7.28 12.26 -8.48
CA THR A 56 -6.53 12.41 -7.23
C THR A 56 -5.28 11.53 -7.23
N ALA A 57 -5.39 10.28 -7.70
CA ALA A 57 -4.24 9.39 -7.82
C ALA A 57 -3.18 9.98 -8.78
N PHE A 58 -3.56 10.46 -9.96
CA PHE A 58 -2.63 11.09 -10.88
C PHE A 58 -1.95 12.35 -10.31
N LEU A 59 -2.64 13.11 -9.46
CA LEU A 59 -2.10 14.34 -8.87
C LEU A 59 -1.20 14.10 -7.66
N VAL A 60 -1.49 13.06 -6.86
CA VAL A 60 -0.84 12.83 -5.56
C VAL A 60 0.18 11.70 -5.63
N TRP A 61 0.04 10.74 -6.55
CA TRP A 61 0.93 9.59 -6.62
C TRP A 61 2.33 10.02 -7.08
N PRO A 62 3.40 9.63 -6.33
CA PRO A 62 4.76 9.98 -6.72
C PRO A 62 5.17 9.27 -8.01
N ALA A 63 5.86 9.98 -8.90
CA ALA A 63 6.37 9.39 -10.15
C ALA A 63 7.48 8.35 -9.91
N SER A 64 8.13 8.41 -8.74
CA SER A 64 9.19 7.49 -8.34
C SER A 64 8.76 6.77 -7.08
N ASP A 65 8.56 5.45 -7.18
CA ASP A 65 8.20 4.55 -6.09
C ASP A 65 9.15 3.34 -6.12
N PRO A 66 10.41 3.52 -5.65
CA PRO A 66 11.42 2.48 -5.74
C PRO A 66 11.10 1.33 -4.77
N GLU A 67 11.03 0.10 -5.30
CA GLU A 67 10.85 -1.10 -4.49
C GLU A 67 12.11 -1.42 -3.67
N VAL A 68 13.29 -1.07 -4.21
CA VAL A 68 14.58 -1.29 -3.59
C VAL A 68 15.01 -0.03 -2.84
N LEU A 69 15.08 -0.13 -1.51
CA LEU A 69 15.44 0.99 -0.63
C LEU A 69 16.73 0.69 0.14
N GLU A 70 17.63 1.66 0.17
CA GLU A 70 18.76 1.64 1.09
C GLU A 70 18.25 1.88 2.52
N HIS A 71 18.69 1.05 3.45
CA HIS A 71 18.32 1.18 4.85
C HIS A 71 19.37 0.54 5.78
N GLN A 72 19.26 0.82 7.08
CA GLN A 72 20.27 0.44 8.07
C GLN A 72 19.74 -0.50 9.18
N HIS A 73 20.55 -1.47 9.59
CA HIS A 73 20.31 -2.28 10.79
C HIS A 73 21.40 -2.08 11.84
N ARG A 74 21.19 -1.11 12.74
CA ARG A 74 22.16 -0.78 13.82
C ARG A 74 22.29 -1.84 14.92
N GLY A 75 21.56 -2.95 14.86
CA GLY A 75 21.55 -3.98 15.90
C GLY A 75 21.47 -5.43 15.39
N LEU A 76 21.58 -5.63 14.07
CA LEU A 76 21.56 -6.98 13.50
C LEU A 76 22.98 -7.56 13.46
N PRO A 77 23.20 -8.82 13.89
CA PRO A 77 24.52 -9.44 13.85
C PRO A 77 25.09 -9.50 12.44
N GLU A 78 26.41 -9.30 12.27
CA GLU A 78 27.07 -9.28 10.94
C GLU A 78 26.91 -10.57 10.12
N HIS A 79 26.62 -11.70 10.77
CA HIS A 79 26.49 -13.01 10.13
C HIS A 79 25.01 -13.44 9.94
N ASP A 80 24.06 -12.52 10.15
CA ASP A 80 22.65 -12.81 9.97
C ASP A 80 22.35 -13.16 8.49
N PRO A 81 21.56 -14.21 8.19
CA PRO A 81 21.18 -14.57 6.83
C PRO A 81 20.52 -13.42 6.04
N HIS A 82 19.92 -12.45 6.72
CA HIS A 82 19.35 -11.25 6.10
C HIS A 82 20.37 -10.48 5.25
N TRP A 83 21.66 -10.50 5.64
CA TRP A 83 22.71 -9.87 4.85
C TRP A 83 23.04 -10.60 3.54
N ALA A 84 22.38 -11.71 3.21
CA ALA A 84 22.46 -12.31 1.88
C ALA A 84 21.40 -11.74 0.90
N GLU A 85 20.47 -10.92 1.40
CA GLU A 85 19.42 -10.29 0.60
C GLU A 85 19.95 -8.95 0.04
N GLY A 86 20.14 -8.87 -1.29
CA GLY A 86 20.54 -7.62 -1.97
C GLY A 86 21.96 -7.65 -2.57
N SER A 87 22.50 -6.47 -2.88
CA SER A 87 23.78 -6.33 -3.59
C SER A 87 24.83 -5.48 -2.89
N ASP A 88 24.44 -4.50 -2.06
CA ASP A 88 25.37 -3.60 -1.39
C ASP A 88 25.29 -3.76 0.13
N HIS A 89 26.42 -4.08 0.76
CA HIS A 89 26.57 -4.23 2.20
C HIS A 89 27.77 -3.40 2.65
N PHE A 90 27.51 -2.17 3.09
CA PHE A 90 28.56 -1.28 3.60
C PHE A 90 28.31 -1.00 5.09
N GLY A 91 28.94 -1.83 5.93
CA GLY A 91 28.74 -1.78 7.39
C GLY A 91 27.31 -2.17 7.76
N HIS A 92 26.56 -1.23 8.34
CA HIS A 92 25.17 -1.45 8.73
C HIS A 92 24.14 -1.03 7.67
N ARG A 93 24.56 -0.55 6.49
CA ARG A 93 23.68 -0.15 5.39
C ARG A 93 23.57 -1.27 4.37
N HIS A 94 22.35 -1.50 3.90
CA HIS A 94 22.06 -2.51 2.90
C HIS A 94 20.85 -2.13 2.04
N THR A 95 20.78 -2.74 0.87
CA THR A 95 19.82 -2.38 -0.18
C THR A 95 19.21 -3.64 -0.80
N HIS A 96 17.91 -3.82 -0.63
CA HIS A 96 17.10 -4.85 -1.28
C HIS A 96 15.63 -4.39 -1.37
N ALA A 97 14.77 -5.20 -2.00
CA ALA A 97 13.34 -4.95 -2.04
C ALA A 97 12.79 -4.82 -0.61
N PHE A 98 12.18 -3.68 -0.28
CA PHE A 98 11.75 -3.39 1.08
C PHE A 98 10.32 -3.90 1.32
N VAL A 99 10.17 -4.85 2.23
CA VAL A 99 8.89 -5.44 2.60
C VAL A 99 8.66 -5.28 4.09
N ILE A 100 7.47 -4.81 4.48
CA ILE A 100 7.12 -4.62 5.88
C ILE A 100 6.96 -5.99 6.56
N ASP A 101 7.92 -6.36 7.40
CA ASP A 101 8.01 -7.64 8.08
C ASP A 101 8.51 -7.51 9.54
N LYS A 102 9.11 -8.56 10.11
CA LYS A 102 9.63 -8.55 11.48
C LYS A 102 10.92 -7.73 11.63
N LEU A 103 11.78 -7.70 10.62
CA LEU A 103 13.02 -6.93 10.59
C LEU A 103 12.78 -5.48 10.12
N HIS A 104 11.71 -5.26 9.36
CA HIS A 104 11.30 -3.99 8.77
C HIS A 104 9.89 -3.56 9.20
N PRO A 105 9.65 -3.24 10.49
CA PRO A 105 8.31 -2.93 10.98
C PRO A 105 7.77 -1.57 10.51
N GLU A 106 8.66 -0.70 10.02
CA GLU A 106 8.31 0.62 9.50
C GLU A 106 9.15 0.97 8.26
N TRP A 107 8.58 1.81 7.40
CA TRP A 107 9.31 2.37 6.25
C TRP A 107 10.49 3.23 6.73
N PRO A 108 11.64 3.15 6.05
CA PRO A 108 12.83 3.91 6.43
C PRO A 108 12.57 5.41 6.20
N ARG A 109 12.97 6.23 7.17
CA ARG A 109 12.85 7.70 7.10
C ARG A 109 14.15 8.39 6.67
N GLU A 110 15.24 7.65 6.71
CA GLU A 110 16.58 8.07 6.32
C GLU A 110 17.14 6.99 5.35
N PRO A 111 17.82 7.39 4.27
CA PRO A 111 18.57 6.47 3.41
C PRO A 111 19.86 5.96 4.09
#